data_AF-A0A7J4UPD5-F1
#
_entry.id   AF-A0A7J4UPD5-F1
#
_cell.length_a   1.000
_cell.length_b   1.000
_cell.length_c   1.000
_cell.angle_alpha   90.00
_cell.angle_beta   90.00
_cell.angle_gamma   90.00
#
_symmetry.space_group_name_H-M   'P 1'
#
loop_
_entity.id
_entity.type
_entity.pdbx_description
1 polymer ?
#
loop_
_entity_poly.entity_id
_entity_poly.type
_entity_poly.pdbx_seq_one_letter_code
_entity_poly.pdbx_strand_id
1 'polypeptide(L)'
;MTFTKSFPRKITPNSAPVWEEIKLTQEEERHVEEECKRINFLILDESLREAKSLAIKNGLNTEENQVKLAIALFEKRASHQVFWKENKAKEKFDQKYG
;
A
#
# COMPACT_ATOMS: atom_id res chain seq x y z
N MET A 1 -9.92 -7.91 15.90
CA MET A 1 -10.96 -7.01 15.35
C MET A 1 -10.67 -6.84 13.88
N THR A 2 -11.68 -6.93 13.01
CA THR A 2 -11.47 -6.81 11.56
C THR A 2 -11.42 -5.35 11.12
N PHE A 3 -10.72 -5.06 10.03
CA PHE A 3 -10.57 -3.76 9.43
C PHE A 3 -11.90 -3.24 8.90
N THR A 4 -12.18 -1.97 9.22
CA THR A 4 -13.41 -1.28 8.84
C THR A 4 -13.10 0.10 8.31
N LYS A 5 -13.83 0.54 7.28
CA LYS A 5 -13.72 1.88 6.72
C LYS A 5 -15.08 2.34 6.19
N SER A 6 -15.40 3.61 6.42
CA SER A 6 -16.64 4.22 5.94
C SER A 6 -16.42 4.98 4.65
N PHE A 7 -17.33 4.82 3.69
CA PHE A 7 -17.31 5.51 2.40
C PHE A 7 -18.63 6.25 2.16
N PRO A 8 -18.62 7.43 1.51
CA PRO A 8 -19.82 8.20 1.24
C PRO A 8 -20.55 7.64 0.00
N ARG A 9 -21.82 7.25 0.16
CA ARG A 9 -22.72 6.84 -0.92
C ARG A 9 -23.64 7.99 -1.31
N LYS A 10 -23.62 8.39 -2.58
CA LYS A 10 -24.57 9.36 -3.13
C LYS A 10 -25.76 8.62 -3.72
N ILE A 11 -26.93 8.76 -3.10
CA ILE A 11 -28.18 8.17 -3.61
C ILE A 11 -28.80 9.06 -4.69
N THR A 12 -28.76 10.38 -4.49
CA THR A 12 -29.15 11.38 -5.50
C THR A 12 -28.09 12.49 -5.61
N PRO A 13 -27.99 13.19 -6.76
CA PRO A 13 -26.95 14.21 -6.98
C PRO A 13 -26.97 15.37 -5.99
N ASN A 14 -28.16 15.73 -5.47
CA ASN A 14 -28.38 16.87 -4.57
C ASN A 14 -28.63 16.48 -3.11
N SER A 15 -28.61 15.18 -2.75
CA SER A 15 -28.75 14.75 -1.35
C SER A 15 -27.40 14.67 -0.64
N ALA A 16 -27.40 14.88 0.68
CA ALA A 16 -26.26 14.55 1.53
C ALA A 16 -25.87 13.07 1.37
N PRO A 17 -24.58 12.73 1.38
CA PRO A 17 -24.13 11.35 1.24
C PRO A 17 -24.51 10.54 2.49
N VAL A 18 -24.96 9.31 2.25
CA VAL A 18 -25.14 8.32 3.32
C VAL A 18 -23.80 7.61 3.52
N TRP A 19 -23.28 7.60 4.74
CA TRP A 19 -22.02 6.94 5.05
C TRP A 19 -22.25 5.44 5.27
N GLU A 20 -21.58 4.63 4.46
CA GLU A 20 -21.68 3.18 4.50
C GLU A 20 -20.39 2.60 5.08
N GLU A 21 -20.51 1.82 6.14
CA GLU A 21 -19.38 1.11 6.76
C GLU A 21 -19.12 -0.20 6.03
N ILE A 22 -17.90 -0.37 5.50
CA ILE A 22 -17.45 -1.60 4.87
C ILE A 22 -16.48 -2.31 5.81
N LYS A 23 -16.76 -3.60 6.05
CA LYS A 23 -15.93 -4.49 6.85
C LYS A 23 -15.26 -5.52 5.96
N LEU A 24 -13.96 -5.71 6.17
CA LEU A 24 -13.24 -6.84 5.61
C LEU A 24 -13.47 -8.06 6.52
N THR A 25 -13.53 -9.22 5.90
CA THR A 25 -13.46 -10.51 6.57
C THR A 25 -12.01 -10.82 6.94
N GLN A 26 -11.79 -11.74 7.89
CA GLN A 26 -10.45 -12.13 8.29
C GLN A 26 -9.64 -12.73 7.12
N GLU A 27 -10.29 -13.47 6.23
CA GLU A 27 -9.61 -14.04 5.05
C GLU A 27 -9.23 -12.96 4.04
N GLU A 28 -10.12 -11.99 3.79
CA GLU A 28 -9.79 -10.83 2.95
C GLU A 28 -8.61 -10.04 3.51
N GLU A 29 -8.55 -9.81 4.83
CA GLU A 29 -7.41 -9.15 5.46
C GLU A 29 -6.13 -9.95 5.33
N ARG A 30 -6.16 -11.26 5.59
CA ARG A 30 -4.97 -12.11 5.47
C ARG A 30 -4.41 -12.06 4.06
N HIS A 31 -5.28 -12.19 3.06
CA HIS A 31 -4.88 -12.10 1.65
C HIS A 31 -4.27 -10.74 1.30
N VAL A 32 -4.86 -9.65 1.79
CA VAL A 32 -4.34 -8.28 1.56
C VAL A 32 -2.98 -8.09 2.24
N GLU A 33 -2.79 -8.61 3.44
CA GLU A 33 -1.51 -8.54 4.17
C GLU A 33 -0.42 -9.37 3.48
N GLU A 34 -0.75 -10.58 3.04
CA GLU A 34 0.15 -11.46 2.29
C GLU A 34 0.61 -10.78 0.98
N GLU A 35 -0.34 -10.17 0.26
CA GLU A 35 -0.02 -9.47 -0.99
C GLU A 35 0.80 -8.20 -0.74
N CYS A 36 0.45 -7.40 0.27
CA CYS A 36 1.24 -6.23 0.67
C CYS A 36 2.67 -6.62 1.01
N LYS A 37 2.87 -7.73 1.74
CA LYS A 37 4.19 -8.25 2.09
C LYS A 37 4.96 -8.68 0.85
N ARG A 38 4.32 -9.42 -0.06
CA ARG A 38 4.93 -9.88 -1.31
C ARG A 38 5.40 -8.71 -2.17
N ILE A 39 4.56 -7.69 -2.33
CA ILE A 39 4.89 -6.51 -3.13
C ILE A 39 5.99 -5.67 -2.48
N ASN A 40 5.92 -5.44 -1.17
CA ASN A 40 6.98 -4.71 -0.46
C ASN A 40 8.33 -5.45 -0.55
N PHE A 41 8.34 -6.78 -0.55
CA PHE A 41 9.57 -7.55 -0.76
C PHE A 41 10.18 -7.28 -2.15
N LEU A 42 9.35 -7.24 -3.20
CA LEU A 42 9.81 -6.90 -4.55
C LEU A 42 10.35 -5.48 -4.64
N ILE A 43 9.68 -4.51 -4.03
CA ILE A 43 10.12 -3.11 -3.98
C ILE A 43 11.47 -2.99 -3.26
N LEU A 44 11.67 -3.73 -2.17
CA LEU A 44 12.94 -3.72 -1.44
C LEU A 44 14.08 -4.28 -2.30
N ASP A 45 13.85 -5.38 -2.99
CA ASP A 45 14.85 -5.97 -3.87
C ASP A 45 15.20 -5.04 -5.04
N GLU A 46 14.21 -4.40 -5.66
CA GLU A 46 14.44 -3.37 -6.67
C GLU A 46 15.25 -2.18 -6.09
N SER A 47 14.87 -1.70 -4.90
CA SER A 47 15.54 -0.61 -4.21
C SER A 47 17.02 -0.92 -3.93
N LEU A 48 17.34 -2.17 -3.59
CA LEU A 48 18.72 -2.62 -3.40
C LEU A 48 19.53 -2.60 -4.69
N ARG A 49 18.95 -3.06 -5.80
CA ARG A 49 19.63 -3.05 -7.12
C ARG A 49 19.90 -1.61 -7.58
N GLU A 50 18.90 -0.74 -7.46
CA GLU A 50 19.04 0.66 -7.83
C GLU A 50 20.03 1.41 -6.94
N ALA A 51 19.99 1.19 -5.62
CA ALA A 51 20.93 1.78 -4.69
C ALA A 51 22.38 1.44 -5.03
N LYS A 52 22.66 0.18 -5.39
CA LYS A 52 23.98 -0.26 -5.85
C LYS A 52 24.41 0.48 -7.12
N SER A 53 23.54 0.57 -8.12
CA SER A 53 23.82 1.30 -9.36
C SER A 53 24.12 2.77 -9.11
N LEU A 54 23.31 3.42 -8.25
CA LEU A 54 23.46 4.83 -7.91
C LEU A 54 24.74 5.10 -7.10
N ALA A 55 25.08 4.22 -6.16
CA ALA A 55 26.30 4.32 -5.36
C ALA A 55 27.56 4.21 -6.24
N ILE A 56 27.60 3.25 -7.17
CA ILE A 56 28.72 3.09 -8.12
C ILE A 56 28.84 4.34 -9.01
N LYS A 57 27.72 4.81 -9.58
CA LYS A 57 27.70 5.97 -10.49
C LYS A 57 28.26 7.24 -9.84
N ASN A 58 28.03 7.43 -8.54
CA ASN A 58 28.43 8.64 -7.82
C ASN A 58 29.71 8.46 -6.99
N GLY A 59 30.42 7.33 -7.11
CA GLY A 59 31.64 7.07 -6.33
C GLY A 59 31.38 6.87 -4.83
N LEU A 60 30.15 6.54 -4.43
CA LEU A 60 29.71 6.33 -3.04
C LEU A 60 29.60 4.83 -2.70
N ASN A 61 30.44 3.99 -3.30
CA ASN A 61 30.29 2.53 -3.31
C ASN A 61 30.68 1.82 -1.99
N THR A 62 30.22 2.35 -0.86
CA THR A 62 30.33 1.69 0.45
C THR A 62 29.04 0.96 0.78
N GLU A 63 29.12 -0.14 1.52
CA GLU A 63 27.95 -0.91 1.94
C GLU A 63 26.97 -0.04 2.74
N GLU A 64 27.48 0.80 3.63
CA GLU A 64 26.67 1.73 4.43
C GLU A 64 25.85 2.69 3.54
N ASN A 65 26.45 3.27 2.51
CA ASN A 65 25.75 4.18 1.61
C ASN A 65 24.72 3.45 0.75
N GLN A 66 25.03 2.24 0.26
CA GLN A 66 24.09 1.41 -0.48
C GLN A 66 22.86 1.07 0.37
N VAL A 67 23.06 0.69 1.63
CA VAL A 67 21.96 0.39 2.56
C VAL A 67 21.11 1.63 2.83
N LYS A 68 21.73 2.78 3.12
CA LYS A 68 21.00 4.04 3.34
C LYS A 68 20.18 4.46 2.12
N LEU A 69 20.75 4.34 0.92
CA LEU A 69 20.04 4.63 -0.33
C LEU A 69 18.88 3.65 -0.56
N ALA A 70 19.08 2.35 -0.32
CA ALA A 70 18.03 1.36 -0.48
C ALA A 70 16.86 1.59 0.50
N ILE A 71 17.15 1.93 1.75
CA ILE A 71 16.13 2.29 2.75
C ILE A 71 15.35 3.52 2.27
N ALA A 72 16.05 4.59 1.86
CA ALA A 72 15.40 5.82 1.40
C ALA A 72 14.50 5.58 0.17
N LEU A 73 14.94 4.74 -0.79
CA LEU A 73 14.15 4.37 -1.95
C LEU A 73 12.93 3.53 -1.56
N PHE A 74 13.13 2.53 -0.70
CA PHE A 74 12.07 1.66 -0.21
C PHE A 74 11.01 2.46 0.53
N GLU A 75 11.38 3.32 1.48
CA GLU A 75 10.43 4.13 2.26
C GLU A 75 9.59 5.08 1.41
N LYS A 76 10.11 5.54 0.26
CA LYS A 76 9.36 6.38 -0.68
C LYS A 76 8.39 5.62 -1.58
N ARG A 77 8.60 4.32 -1.76
CA ARG A 77 7.81 3.47 -2.68
C ARG A 77 6.87 2.51 -1.96
N ALA A 78 7.31 1.96 -0.83
CA ALA A 78 6.58 0.98 -0.07
C ALA A 78 5.29 1.59 0.48
N SER A 79 4.21 0.83 0.39
CA SER A 79 2.92 1.22 0.92
C SER A 79 2.63 0.45 2.20
N HIS A 80 2.01 1.12 3.16
CA HIS A 80 1.62 0.51 4.43
C HIS A 80 0.40 -0.41 4.23
N GLN A 81 0.32 -1.49 5.00
CA GLN A 81 -0.79 -2.46 4.94
C GLN A 81 -2.19 -1.82 5.06
N VAL A 82 -2.30 -0.71 5.80
CA VAL A 82 -3.56 0.03 5.96
C VAL A 82 -4.05 0.59 4.62
N PHE A 83 -3.16 1.11 3.77
CA PHE A 83 -3.53 1.62 2.44
C PHE A 83 -4.12 0.51 1.57
N TRP A 84 -3.51 -0.67 1.60
CA TRP A 84 -4.00 -1.85 0.86
C TRP A 84 -5.37 -2.31 1.38
N LYS A 85 -5.57 -2.32 2.70
CA LYS A 85 -6.86 -2.64 3.32
C LYS A 85 -7.94 -1.61 2.97
N GLU A 86 -7.60 -0.32 2.95
CA GLU A 86 -8.51 0.76 2.51
C GLU A 86 -8.90 0.59 1.04
N ASN A 87 -7.95 0.28 0.16
CA ASN A 87 -8.24 0.01 -1.26
C ASN A 87 -9.16 -1.20 -1.42
N LYS A 88 -8.90 -2.30 -0.70
CA LYS A 88 -9.78 -3.48 -0.73
C LYS A 88 -11.19 -3.16 -0.25
N ALA A 89 -11.30 -2.37 0.83
CA ALA A 89 -12.59 -1.91 1.33
C ALA A 89 -13.31 -0.99 0.33
N LYS A 90 -12.56 -0.16 -0.41
CA LYS A 90 -13.10 0.69 -1.48
C LYS A 90 -13.58 -0.13 -2.67
N GLU A 91 -12.82 -1.14 -3.12
CA GLU A 91 -13.26 -2.06 -4.17
C GLU A 91 -14.58 -2.74 -3.80
N LYS A 92 -14.71 -3.20 -2.55
CA LYS A 92 -15.93 -3.83 -2.04
C LYS A 92 -17.10 -2.86 -1.95
N PHE A 93 -16.84 -1.60 -1.59
CA PHE A 93 -17.85 -0.53 -1.65
C PHE A 93 -18.34 -0.31 -3.08
N ASP A 94 -17.40 -0.17 -4.03
CA ASP A 94 -17.71 0.09 -5.44
C ASP A 94 -18.42 -1.08 -6.11
N GLN A 95 -18.10 -2.33 -5.77
CA GLN A 95 -18.85 -3.49 -6.25
C GLN A 95 -20.30 -3.51 -5.75
N LYS A 96 -20.56 -2.94 -4.56
CA LYS A 96 -21.88 -2.92 -3.94
C LYS A 96 -22.74 -1.74 -4.40
N TYR A 97 -22.13 -0.61 -4.74
CA TYR A 97 -22.83 0.66 -4.95
C TYR A 97 -22.35 1.50 -6.13
N GLY A 98 -21.31 1.07 -6.84
CA GLY A 98 -20.76 1.73 -8.03
C GLY A 98 -21.46 1.39 -9.33
#